data_AF-A0A920QWR5-F1
#
_entry.id   AF-A0A920QWR5-F1
#
_cell.length_a   1.000
_cell.length_b   1.000
_cell.length_c   1.000
_cell.angle_alpha   90.00
_cell.angle_beta   90.00
_cell.angle_gamma   90.00
#
_symmetry.space_group_name_H-M   'P 1'
#
loop_
_entity.id
_entity.type
_entity.pdbx_description
1 polymer ?
#
loop_
_entity_poly.entity_id
_entity_poly.type
_entity_poly.pdbx_seq_one_letter_code
_entity_poly.pdbx_strand_id
1 'polypeptide(L)'
;MVDKDEIGSIEPHSAGIRGIFSPNTGIIDYKAVTQSYAEDFKDLGGEIVLDANVNDIYRSSEKIIIESSKGDFSVKHIVNCAGLYADKIAEMMGEKLDFRIIPFRGEYFLINPESSMKVNGLIYPVPDPKMPFLGVT
;
A
#
# COMPACT_ATOMS: atom_id res chain seq x y z
N MET A 1 6.73 26.85 -2.54
CA MET A 1 5.73 27.09 -3.62
C MET A 1 6.49 27.73 -4.75
N VAL A 2 6.30 27.26 -5.97
CA VAL A 2 7.05 27.70 -7.15
C VAL A 2 6.12 28.36 -8.17
N ASP A 3 6.61 29.38 -8.85
CA ASP A 3 5.92 30.02 -9.97
C ASP A 3 6.18 29.30 -11.30
N LYS A 4 5.67 29.86 -12.41
CA LYS A 4 5.76 29.27 -13.74
C LYS A 4 7.21 29.14 -14.24
N ASP A 5 8.06 30.13 -13.97
CA ASP A 5 9.44 30.14 -14.47
C ASP A 5 10.31 29.17 -13.66
N GLU A 6 10.04 29.07 -12.36
CA GLU A 6 10.63 28.07 -11.48
C GLU A 6 10.22 26.63 -11.86
N ILE A 7 8.95 26.41 -12.26
CA ILE A 7 8.50 25.10 -12.78
C ILE A 7 9.30 24.71 -14.01
N GLY A 8 9.44 25.60 -15.00
CA GLY A 8 10.19 25.33 -16.22
C GLY A 8 11.68 25.06 -15.96
N SER A 9 12.22 25.62 -14.88
CA SER A 9 13.61 25.37 -14.45
C SER A 9 13.78 23.99 -13.79
N ILE A 10 12.79 23.50 -13.04
CA ILE A 10 12.83 22.20 -12.33
C ILE A 10 12.42 21.04 -13.25
N GLU A 11 11.32 21.22 -14.00
CA GLU A 11 10.71 20.24 -14.91
C GLU A 11 10.48 20.87 -16.29
N PRO A 12 11.51 20.92 -17.17
CA PRO A 12 11.45 21.63 -18.46
C PRO A 12 10.36 21.13 -19.42
N HIS A 13 9.90 19.89 -19.23
CA HIS A 13 8.86 19.26 -20.03
C HIS A 13 7.47 19.31 -19.37
N SER A 14 7.32 20.07 -18.29
CA SER A 14 6.06 20.29 -17.57
C SER A 14 5.52 21.71 -17.78
N ALA A 15 4.22 21.89 -17.61
CA ALA A 15 3.55 23.18 -17.71
C ALA A 15 2.56 23.37 -16.56
N GLY A 16 2.56 24.56 -15.95
CA GLY A 16 1.64 24.91 -14.88
C GLY A 16 1.64 26.41 -14.61
N ILE A 17 0.64 26.87 -13.85
CA ILE A 17 0.55 28.28 -13.42
C ILE A 17 1.35 28.54 -12.14
N ARG A 18 1.35 27.57 -11.22
CA ARG A 18 2.08 27.52 -9.94
C ARG A 18 2.18 26.07 -9.48
N GLY A 19 3.12 25.76 -8.61
CA GLY A 19 3.33 24.41 -8.09
C GLY A 19 3.73 24.38 -6.62
N ILE A 20 3.58 23.21 -6.00
CA ILE A 20 4.19 22.90 -4.70
C ILE A 20 5.39 21.99 -4.99
N PHE A 21 6.59 22.54 -4.85
CA PHE A 21 7.80 21.76 -4.95
C PHE A 21 8.07 21.05 -3.62
N SER A 22 8.15 19.71 -3.67
CA SER A 22 8.41 18.85 -2.53
C SER A 22 9.76 18.12 -2.73
N PRO A 23 10.89 18.71 -2.30
CA PRO A 23 12.22 18.19 -2.60
C PRO A 23 12.53 16.85 -1.90
N ASN A 24 11.76 16.49 -0.88
CA ASN A 24 11.97 15.27 -0.10
C ASN A 24 11.09 14.10 -0.57
N THR A 25 10.27 14.31 -1.61
CA THR A 25 9.50 13.21 -2.21
C THR A 25 10.45 12.33 -3.03
N GLY A 26 10.33 11.01 -2.88
CA GLY A 26 11.19 10.05 -3.57
C GLY A 26 10.44 8.79 -3.98
N ILE A 27 11.18 7.92 -4.68
CA ILE A 27 10.73 6.59 -5.09
C ILE A 27 11.54 5.58 -4.27
N ILE A 28 10.90 4.50 -3.85
CA ILE A 28 11.55 3.43 -3.09
C ILE A 28 11.26 2.07 -3.70
N ASP A 29 12.23 1.16 -3.59
CA ASP A 29 12.00 -0.25 -3.86
C ASP A 29 11.24 -0.87 -2.68
N TYR A 30 9.92 -0.94 -2.80
CA TYR A 30 9.06 -1.50 -1.77
C TYR A 30 9.36 -2.97 -1.48
N LYS A 31 9.90 -3.73 -2.44
CA LYS A 31 10.25 -5.14 -2.22
C LYS A 31 11.46 -5.23 -1.30
N ALA A 32 12.49 -4.43 -1.57
CA ALA A 32 13.69 -4.37 -0.73
C ALA A 32 13.35 -3.93 0.70
N VAL A 33 12.49 -2.91 0.87
CA VAL A 33 12.04 -2.47 2.21
C VAL A 33 11.28 -3.58 2.93
N THR A 34 10.34 -4.25 2.25
CA THR A 34 9.57 -5.35 2.84
C THR A 34 10.47 -6.51 3.25
N GLN A 35 11.48 -6.84 2.45
CA GLN A 35 12.47 -7.86 2.76
C GLN A 35 13.30 -7.49 3.99
N SER A 36 13.77 -6.24 4.07
CA SER A 36 14.50 -5.74 5.24
C SER A 36 13.68 -5.89 6.52
N TYR A 37 12.40 -5.52 6.51
CA TYR A 37 11.54 -5.70 7.69
C TYR A 37 11.28 -7.18 8.02
N ALA A 38 11.19 -8.05 7.01
CA ALA A 38 11.06 -9.48 7.23
C ALA A 38 12.31 -10.10 7.85
N GLU A 39 13.50 -9.60 7.50
CA GLU A 39 14.78 -9.97 8.10
C GLU A 39 14.85 -9.50 9.56
N ASP A 40 14.60 -8.21 9.82
CA ASP A 40 14.56 -7.65 11.17
C ASP A 40 13.60 -8.42 12.10
N PHE A 41 12.42 -8.77 11.60
CA PHE A 41 11.42 -9.53 12.36
C PHE A 41 11.93 -10.94 12.72
N LYS A 42 12.60 -11.62 11.79
CA LYS A 42 13.19 -12.95 12.04
C LYS A 42 14.35 -12.88 13.01
N ASP A 43 15.19 -11.85 12.91
CA ASP A 43 16.33 -11.63 13.81
C ASP A 43 15.87 -11.38 15.26
N LEU A 44 14.68 -10.81 15.43
CA LEU A 44 14.01 -10.66 16.73
C LEU A 44 13.31 -11.94 17.20
N GLY A 45 13.44 -13.06 16.49
CA GLY A 45 12.85 -14.36 16.81
C GLY A 45 11.43 -14.58 16.29
N GLY A 46 10.96 -13.71 15.39
CA GLY A 46 9.67 -13.86 14.72
C GLY A 46 9.69 -14.96 13.65
N GLU A 47 8.56 -15.65 13.48
CA GLU A 47 8.40 -16.67 12.44
C GLU A 47 7.50 -16.15 11.31
N ILE A 48 7.95 -16.30 10.07
CA ILE A 48 7.17 -15.97 8.87
C ILE A 48 6.81 -17.26 8.15
N VAL A 49 5.52 -17.60 8.14
CA VAL A 49 4.98 -18.75 7.41
C VAL A 49 4.24 -18.26 6.18
N LEU A 50 4.82 -18.47 5.01
CA LEU A 50 4.22 -18.16 3.72
C LEU A 50 3.36 -19.34 3.23
N ASP A 51 2.53 -19.09 2.21
CA ASP A 51 1.58 -20.07 1.64
C ASP A 51 0.63 -20.68 2.70
N ALA A 52 0.36 -19.93 3.76
CA ALA A 52 -0.48 -20.26 4.90
C ALA A 52 -1.80 -19.45 4.81
N ASN A 53 -2.63 -19.78 3.84
CA ASN A 53 -3.95 -19.15 3.69
C ASN A 53 -4.78 -19.41 4.96
N VAL A 54 -5.38 -18.37 5.53
CA VAL A 54 -6.26 -18.46 6.69
C VAL A 54 -7.66 -18.83 6.21
N ASN A 55 -8.12 -20.02 6.59
CA ASN A 55 -9.43 -20.54 6.16
C ASN A 55 -10.55 -20.13 7.13
N ASP A 56 -10.26 -20.17 8.44
CA ASP A 56 -11.21 -19.81 9.49
C ASP A 56 -10.48 -19.40 10.78
N ILE A 57 -11.20 -18.69 11.66
CA ILE A 57 -10.68 -18.27 12.97
C ILE A 57 -11.76 -18.48 14.02
N TYR A 58 -11.45 -19.23 15.08
CA TYR A 58 -12.39 -19.45 16.17
C TYR A 58 -11.73 -19.36 17.54
N ARG A 59 -12.52 -18.97 18.54
CA ARG A 59 -12.08 -18.94 19.93
C ARG A 59 -12.33 -20.29 20.59
N SER A 60 -11.28 -20.87 21.16
CA SER A 60 -11.36 -22.08 21.97
C SER A 60 -10.82 -21.77 23.35
N SER A 61 -11.70 -21.71 24.35
CA SER A 61 -11.36 -21.32 25.73
C SER A 61 -10.67 -19.95 25.83
N GLU A 62 -9.40 -19.90 26.23
CA GLU A 62 -8.57 -18.70 26.38
C GLU A 62 -7.66 -18.42 25.16
N LYS A 63 -7.75 -19.23 24.11
CA LYS A 63 -6.90 -19.10 22.91
C LYS A 63 -7.73 -18.88 21.67
N ILE A 64 -7.09 -18.26 20.68
CA ILE A 64 -7.62 -18.10 19.34
C ILE A 64 -6.93 -19.15 18.47
N ILE A 65 -7.71 -19.91 17.72
CA ILE A 65 -7.22 -20.89 16.76
C ILE A 65 -7.40 -20.30 15.36
N ILE A 66 -6.32 -20.28 14.59
CA ILE A 66 -6.30 -19.87 13.19
C ILE A 66 -6.13 -21.14 12.38
N GLU A 67 -7.17 -21.55 11.66
CA GLU A 67 -7.09 -22.66 10.73
C GLU A 67 -6.40 -22.18 9.45
N SER A 68 -5.39 -22.92 8.99
CA SER A 68 -4.62 -22.54 7.81
C SER A 68 -4.23 -23.72 6.93
N SER A 69 -3.96 -23.44 5.65
CA SER A 69 -3.42 -24.43 4.69
C SER A 69 -2.05 -25.03 5.08
N LYS A 70 -1.38 -24.48 6.11
CA LYS A 70 -0.12 -25.00 6.67
C LYS A 70 -0.27 -25.64 8.05
N GLY A 71 -1.50 -25.87 8.50
CA GLY A 71 -1.83 -26.36 9.84
C GLY A 71 -2.31 -25.24 10.76
N ASP A 72 -2.80 -25.63 11.94
CA ASP A 72 -3.49 -24.70 12.84
C ASP A 72 -2.50 -23.97 13.76
N PHE A 73 -2.75 -22.68 13.96
CA PHE A 73 -1.97 -21.84 14.87
C PHE A 73 -2.80 -21.47 16.09
N SER A 74 -2.24 -21.66 17.29
CA SER A 74 -2.88 -21.29 18.55
C SER A 74 -2.20 -20.06 19.15
N VAL A 75 -2.94 -18.95 19.24
CA VAL A 75 -2.41 -17.64 19.66
C VAL A 75 -3.26 -17.00 20.75
N LYS A 76 -2.70 -16.01 21.45
CA LYS A 76 -3.42 -15.19 22.44
C LYS A 76 -4.03 -13.93 21.83
N HIS A 77 -3.36 -13.38 20.82
CA HIS A 77 -3.72 -12.14 20.16
C HIS A 77 -3.54 -12.28 18.66
N ILE A 78 -4.36 -11.53 17.91
CA ILE A 78 -4.27 -11.41 16.45
C ILE A 78 -4.18 -9.93 16.11
N VAL A 79 -3.29 -9.60 15.18
CA VAL A 79 -3.25 -8.29 14.51
C VAL A 79 -3.62 -8.52 13.05
N ASN A 80 -4.76 -7.98 12.63
CA ASN A 80 -5.27 -8.17 11.28
C ASN A 80 -4.66 -7.14 10.31
N CYS A 81 -3.73 -7.60 9.48
CA CYS A 81 -3.06 -6.81 8.44
C CYS A 81 -3.33 -7.36 7.02
N ALA A 82 -4.50 -7.97 6.78
CA ALA A 82 -4.80 -8.70 5.54
C ALA A 82 -5.15 -7.81 4.32
N GLY A 83 -4.82 -6.51 4.36
CA GLY A 83 -5.03 -5.57 3.27
C GLY A 83 -6.47 -5.57 2.76
N LEU A 84 -6.66 -5.87 1.46
CA LEU A 84 -7.97 -5.92 0.81
C LEU A 84 -8.93 -6.98 1.36
N TYR A 85 -8.44 -7.92 2.18
CA TYR A 85 -9.23 -8.96 2.83
C TYR A 85 -9.42 -8.74 4.33
N ALA A 86 -9.04 -7.57 4.86
CA ALA A 86 -9.09 -7.31 6.30
C ALA A 86 -10.53 -7.39 6.87
N ASP A 87 -11.54 -6.96 6.11
CA ASP A 87 -12.95 -7.14 6.49
C ASP A 87 -13.34 -8.62 6.56
N LYS A 88 -12.85 -9.46 5.64
CA LYS A 88 -13.08 -10.91 5.64
C LYS A 88 -12.45 -11.62 6.82
N ILE A 89 -11.22 -11.27 7.17
CA ILE A 89 -10.59 -11.80 8.37
C ILE A 89 -11.34 -11.35 9.64
N ALA A 90 -11.84 -10.11 9.68
CA ALA A 90 -12.64 -9.65 10.82
C ALA A 90 -14.00 -10.37 10.91
N GLU A 91 -14.68 -10.61 9.78
CA GLU A 91 -15.88 -11.45 9.73
C GLU A 91 -15.61 -12.87 10.26
N MET A 92 -14.49 -13.51 9.89
CA MET A 92 -14.07 -14.82 10.42
C MET A 92 -13.89 -14.79 11.95
N MET A 93 -13.39 -13.69 12.50
CA MET A 93 -13.26 -13.50 13.95
C MET A 93 -14.61 -13.32 14.68
N GLY A 94 -15.73 -13.28 13.95
CA GLY A 94 -17.07 -13.09 14.49
C GLY A 94 -17.49 -11.63 14.67
N GLU A 95 -16.72 -10.69 14.14
CA GLU A 95 -17.03 -9.27 14.23
C GLU A 95 -18.20 -8.90 13.31
N LYS A 96 -19.12 -8.07 13.83
CA LYS A 96 -20.24 -7.53 13.04
C LYS A 96 -19.81 -6.20 12.45
N LEU A 97 -19.51 -6.20 11.15
CA LEU A 97 -19.11 -5.00 10.43
C LEU A 97 -20.33 -4.27 9.84
N ASP A 98 -20.34 -2.95 9.94
CA ASP A 98 -21.26 -2.04 9.25
C ASP A 98 -20.65 -1.46 7.96
N PHE A 99 -19.46 -1.94 7.58
CA PHE A 99 -18.74 -1.56 6.37
C PHE A 99 -18.19 -2.79 5.63
N ARG A 100 -17.69 -2.55 4.42
CA ARG A 100 -16.98 -3.53 3.58
C ARG A 100 -15.84 -2.85 2.84
N ILE A 101 -14.76 -3.58 2.59
CA ILE A 101 -13.66 -3.11 1.75
C ILE A 101 -14.04 -3.35 0.28
N ILE A 102 -14.06 -2.27 -0.51
CA ILE A 102 -14.29 -2.31 -1.96
C ILE A 102 -12.97 -1.94 -2.65
N PRO A 103 -12.29 -2.90 -3.31
CA PRO A 103 -11.03 -2.62 -3.97
C PRO A 103 -11.24 -1.80 -5.25
N PHE A 104 -10.38 -0.81 -5.45
CA PHE A 104 -10.28 -0.07 -6.70
C PHE A 104 -9.00 -0.48 -7.43
N ARG A 105 -9.14 -0.76 -8.73
CA ARG A 105 -8.00 -1.09 -9.59
C ARG A 105 -7.43 0.18 -10.18
N GLY A 106 -6.15 0.41 -9.95
CA GLY A 106 -5.34 1.36 -10.72
C GLY A 106 -4.64 0.63 -11.86
N GLU A 107 -4.41 1.34 -12.96
CA GLU A 107 -3.59 0.88 -14.07
C GLU A 107 -2.48 1.88 -14.31
N TYR A 108 -1.30 1.39 -14.66
CA TYR A 108 -0.13 2.22 -14.90
C TYR A 108 0.44 1.89 -16.27
N PHE A 109 0.85 2.91 -17.01
CA PHE A 109 1.53 2.78 -18.29
C PHE A 109 3.00 3.15 -18.14
N LEU A 110 3.87 2.36 -18.76
CA LEU A 110 5.29 2.69 -18.85
C LEU A 110 5.55 3.44 -20.15
N ILE A 111 6.22 4.58 -20.02
CA ILE A 111 6.67 5.36 -21.16
C ILE A 111 7.97 4.75 -21.68
N ASN A 112 8.11 4.65 -23.00
CA ASN A 112 9.34 4.17 -23.63
C ASN A 112 10.54 5.04 -23.19
N PRO A 113 11.67 4.44 -22.77
CA PRO A 113 12.90 5.17 -22.44
C PRO A 113 13.39 6.16 -23.52
N GLU A 114 13.10 5.90 -24.79
CA GLU A 114 13.47 6.78 -25.92
C GLU A 114 12.53 7.98 -26.11
N SER A 115 11.50 8.11 -25.27
CA SER A 115 10.57 9.25 -25.32
C SER A 115 11.29 10.58 -25.09
N SER A 116 10.84 11.61 -25.81
CA SER A 116 11.25 13.01 -25.57
C SER A 116 10.67 13.59 -24.28
N MET A 117 9.68 12.93 -23.68
CA MET A 117 9.06 13.33 -22.41
C MET A 117 9.88 12.80 -21.23
N LYS A 118 11.04 13.40 -21.00
CA LYS A 118 11.85 13.12 -19.82
C LYS A 118 11.39 14.01 -18.67
N VAL A 119 10.96 13.40 -17.58
CA VAL A 119 10.62 14.09 -16.33
C VAL A 119 11.75 13.86 -15.33
N ASN A 120 12.08 14.87 -14.53
CA ASN A 120 13.14 14.79 -13.52
C ASN A 120 12.61 14.26 -12.18
N GLY A 121 11.29 14.32 -11.97
CA GLY A 121 10.62 13.94 -10.74
C GLY A 121 9.14 13.60 -10.94
N LEU A 122 8.43 13.41 -9.83
CA LEU A 122 7.02 13.04 -9.84
C LEU A 122 6.16 14.28 -10.08
N ILE A 123 5.27 14.21 -11.06
CA ILE A 123 4.36 15.29 -11.43
C ILE A 123 2.93 14.85 -11.10
N TYR A 124 2.26 15.62 -10.23
CA TYR A 124 0.88 15.37 -9.82
C TYR A 124 0.01 16.59 -10.17
N PRO A 125 -1.19 16.40 -10.75
CA PRO A 125 -2.15 17.47 -10.89
C PRO A 125 -2.70 17.89 -9.53
N VAL A 126 -3.26 19.10 -9.47
CA VAL A 126 -4.06 19.51 -8.30
C VAL A 126 -5.30 18.60 -8.24
N PRO A 127 -5.63 18.02 -7.06
CA PRO A 127 -6.80 17.17 -6.93
C PRO A 127 -8.08 17.87 -7.39
N ASP A 128 -8.93 17.20 -8.18
CA ASP A 128 -10.27 17.70 -8.51
C ASP A 128 -11.23 17.44 -7.34
N PRO A 129 -11.78 18.47 -6.69
CA PRO A 129 -12.73 18.29 -5.58
C PRO A 129 -13.99 17.51 -5.95
N LYS A 130 -14.34 17.44 -7.25
CA LYS A 130 -15.49 16.67 -7.75
C LYS A 130 -15.19 15.18 -7.88
N MET A 131 -13.92 14.78 -7.86
CA MET A 131 -13.47 13.39 -7.96
C MET A 131 -12.68 12.99 -6.70
N PRO A 132 -13.35 12.75 -5.56
CA PRO A 132 -12.68 12.54 -4.27
C PRO A 132 -11.92 11.20 -4.15
N PHE A 133 -12.05 10.27 -5.11
CA PHE A 133 -11.53 8.90 -4.99
C PHE A 133 -10.55 8.47 -6.10
N LEU A 134 -10.39 9.27 -7.17
CA LEU A 134 -9.41 8.99 -8.23
C LEU A 134 -8.39 10.13 -8.26
N GLY A 135 -7.30 9.95 -7.52
CA GLY A 135 -6.07 10.68 -7.78
C GLY A 135 -5.53 10.16 -9.11
N VAL A 136 -5.78 10.89 -10.19
CA VAL A 136 -5.21 10.59 -11.51
C VAL A 136 -3.69 10.76 -11.41
N THR A 137 -2.96 9.66 -11.66
CA THR A 137 -1.54 9.65 -12.02
C THR A 137 -1.37 8.88 -13.29
#